data_AF-A0A225SVZ0-F1
#
_entry.id   AF-A0A225SVZ0-F1
#
_cell.length_a   1.000
_cell.length_b   1.000
_cell.length_c   1.000
_cell.angle_alpha   90.00
_cell.angle_beta   90.00
_cell.angle_gamma   90.00
#
_symmetry.space_group_name_H-M   'P 1'
#
loop_
_entity.id
_entity.type
_entity.pdbx_description
1 polymer ?
#
loop_
_entity_poly.entity_id
_entity_poly.type
_entity_poly.pdbx_seq_one_letter_code
_entity_poly.pdbx_strand_id
1 'polypeptide(L)'
;MFTLPPIVESESRQLAVPTIPPQEEVTGDKEIDAVLWLQQVVATGQADLIAKAMEALKKIKTPMATLEKRYRDFVMAKNPGSLFAALSTFGFGDLRGQAERAVNRKASAQEAIARFGSEEACFTDTPAEGFIIATLKDIVFCGDSGFPQLTPDVKTGFQQASDFLPHTLSDCLHELRYWSDLYRLRHAIDSDCGDSLYEEWVRRDFIFHLMTTIRPRDKEEALSVMRFMLSDEDGSDHRDRTEADAIFLNLLR
;
A
#
# COMPACT_ATOMS: atom_id res chain seq x y z
N MET A 1 14.07 10.56 -12.95
CA MET A 1 13.11 11.48 -12.30
C MET A 1 12.23 10.71 -11.31
N PHE A 2 11.72 9.53 -11.69
CA PHE A 2 10.97 8.62 -10.83
C PHE A 2 11.85 7.89 -9.81
N THR A 3 12.47 8.66 -8.94
CA THR A 3 13.37 8.15 -7.90
C THR A 3 12.98 8.79 -6.59
N LEU A 4 12.76 7.98 -5.57
CA LEU A 4 12.53 8.47 -4.22
C LEU A 4 13.77 9.19 -3.69
N PRO A 5 13.60 10.18 -2.79
CA PRO A 5 14.72 10.79 -2.08
C PRO A 5 15.61 9.71 -1.42
N PRO A 6 16.94 9.92 -1.38
CA PRO A 6 17.83 9.00 -0.69
C PRO A 6 17.52 8.95 0.81
N ILE A 7 17.77 7.80 1.43
CA ILE A 7 17.62 7.66 2.88
C ILE A 7 18.71 8.48 3.56
N VAL A 8 18.32 9.35 4.48
CA VAL A 8 19.21 10.12 5.35
C VAL A 8 19.20 9.48 6.74
N GLU A 9 20.39 9.16 7.26
CA GLU A 9 20.50 8.63 8.62
C GLU A 9 20.09 9.68 9.65
N SER A 10 19.24 9.29 10.60
CA SER A 10 18.85 10.18 11.69
C SER A 10 20.04 10.44 12.61
N GLU A 11 20.32 11.71 12.90
CA GLU A 11 21.29 12.10 13.93
C GLU A 11 20.76 11.87 15.35
N SER A 12 19.48 11.53 15.50
CA SER A 12 18.86 11.27 16.80
C SER A 12 19.35 9.96 17.40
N ARG A 13 20.00 10.06 18.57
CA ARG A 13 20.41 8.92 19.40
C ARG A 13 19.44 8.64 20.55
N GLN A 14 18.28 9.29 20.55
CA GLN A 14 17.30 9.12 21.62
C GLN A 14 16.57 7.79 21.46
N LEU A 15 16.61 6.96 22.50
CA LEU A 15 15.81 5.75 22.55
C LEU A 15 14.34 6.15 22.70
N ALA A 16 13.52 5.81 21.71
CA ALA A 16 12.08 5.95 21.82
C ALA A 16 11.58 5.08 22.98
N VAL A 17 10.90 5.69 23.97
CA VAL A 17 10.34 4.95 25.09
C VAL A 17 9.10 4.18 24.62
N PRO A 18 9.04 2.85 24.77
CA PRO A 18 7.87 2.05 24.45
C PRO A 18 6.64 2.53 25.21
N THR A 19 5.64 3.07 24.50
CA THR A 19 4.32 3.36 25.06
C THR A 19 3.42 2.13 24.93
N ILE A 20 2.86 1.69 26.05
CA ILE A 20 1.88 0.60 26.09
C ILE A 20 0.49 1.24 26.12
N PRO A 21 -0.44 0.83 25.24
CA PRO A 21 -1.81 1.33 25.26
C PRO A 21 -2.50 0.98 26.60
N PRO A 22 -3.39 1.84 27.11
CA PRO A 22 -4.14 1.55 28.32
C PRO A 22 -5.05 0.33 28.11
N GLN A 23 -5.27 -0.44 29.18
CA GLN A 23 -6.24 -1.53 29.14
C GLN A 23 -7.64 -0.98 29.35
N GLU A 24 -8.57 -1.31 28.46
CA GLU A 24 -9.95 -0.83 28.47
C GLU A 24 -10.94 -1.99 28.61
N GLU A 25 -12.09 -1.71 29.24
CA GLU A 25 -13.22 -2.64 29.33
C GLU A 25 -14.23 -2.30 28.23
N VAL A 26 -14.14 -2.99 27.10
CA VAL A 26 -14.94 -2.69 25.89
C VAL A 26 -16.24 -3.50 25.89
N THR A 27 -16.13 -4.78 26.24
CA THR A 27 -17.21 -5.76 26.18
C THR A 27 -17.70 -6.20 27.55
N GLY A 28 -16.91 -5.98 28.60
CA GLY A 28 -17.15 -6.53 29.95
C GLY A 28 -16.73 -7.99 30.08
N ASP A 29 -16.24 -8.58 28.99
CA ASP A 29 -15.70 -9.93 28.95
C ASP A 29 -14.17 -9.87 28.99
N LYS A 30 -13.62 -10.27 30.14
CA LYS A 30 -12.18 -10.16 30.43
C LYS A 30 -11.27 -10.83 29.40
N GLU A 31 -11.70 -11.93 28.77
CA GLU A 31 -10.86 -12.60 27.78
C GLU A 31 -10.92 -11.88 26.43
N ILE A 32 -12.10 -11.40 26.03
CA ILE A 32 -12.24 -10.62 24.78
C ILE A 32 -11.52 -9.29 24.92
N ASP A 33 -11.72 -8.58 26.02
CA ASP A 33 -11.07 -7.29 26.28
C ASP A 33 -9.55 -7.45 26.37
N ALA A 34 -9.06 -8.58 26.92
CA ALA A 34 -7.64 -8.91 26.87
C ALA A 34 -7.14 -9.13 25.43
N VAL A 35 -7.86 -9.87 24.58
CA VAL A 35 -7.48 -10.05 23.17
C VAL A 35 -7.48 -8.71 22.43
N LEU A 36 -8.53 -7.89 22.58
CA LEU A 36 -8.61 -6.56 21.95
C LEU A 36 -7.43 -5.67 22.37
N TRP A 37 -7.10 -5.67 23.66
CA TRP A 37 -5.94 -4.94 24.15
C TRP A 37 -4.62 -5.48 23.57
N LEU A 38 -4.44 -6.80 23.48
CA LEU A 38 -3.27 -7.38 22.84
C LEU A 38 -3.17 -7.00 21.35
N GLN A 39 -4.30 -6.90 20.64
CA GLN A 39 -4.34 -6.40 19.26
C GLN A 39 -3.88 -4.93 19.19
N GLN A 40 -4.28 -4.08 20.13
CA GLN A 40 -3.78 -2.69 20.23
C GLN A 40 -2.28 -2.65 20.51
N VAL A 41 -1.77 -3.50 21.41
CA VAL A 41 -0.33 -3.60 21.70
C VAL A 41 0.43 -4.02 20.44
N VAL A 42 -0.08 -5.00 19.70
CA VAL A 42 0.51 -5.45 18.44
C VAL A 42 0.51 -4.35 17.38
N ALA A 43 -0.57 -3.56 17.30
CA ALA A 43 -0.69 -2.44 16.36
C ALA A 43 0.39 -1.36 16.53
N THR A 44 1.05 -1.27 17.70
CA THR A 44 2.19 -0.35 17.91
C THR A 44 3.43 -0.66 17.05
N GLY A 45 3.50 -1.88 16.48
CA GLY A 45 4.63 -2.33 15.66
C GLY A 45 5.94 -2.48 16.44
N GLN A 46 5.95 -2.42 17.77
CA GLN A 46 7.16 -2.52 18.59
C GLN A 46 7.52 -3.98 18.85
N ALA A 47 8.69 -4.44 18.38
CA ALA A 47 9.11 -5.83 18.45
C ALA A 47 9.05 -6.42 19.88
N ASP A 48 9.55 -5.70 20.88
CA ASP A 48 9.54 -6.17 22.28
C ASP A 48 8.12 -6.30 22.85
N LEU A 49 7.22 -5.37 22.49
CA LEU A 49 5.83 -5.42 22.93
C LEU A 49 5.05 -6.51 22.21
N ILE A 50 5.29 -6.72 20.91
CA ILE A 50 4.72 -7.81 20.14
C ILE A 50 5.14 -9.16 20.74
N ALA A 51 6.43 -9.35 21.05
CA ALA A 51 6.90 -10.59 21.69
C ALA A 51 6.17 -10.86 23.01
N LYS A 52 6.03 -9.82 23.87
CA LYS A 52 5.27 -9.92 25.13
C LYS A 52 3.79 -10.21 24.90
N ALA A 53 3.18 -9.60 23.88
CA ALA A 53 1.77 -9.81 23.54
C ALA A 53 1.53 -11.25 23.06
N MET A 54 2.45 -11.80 22.26
CA MET A 54 2.38 -13.19 21.81
C MET A 54 2.55 -14.19 22.97
N GLU A 55 3.42 -13.92 23.95
CA GLU A 55 3.51 -14.73 25.17
C GLU A 55 2.27 -14.62 26.05
N ALA A 56 1.64 -13.44 26.13
CA ALA A 56 0.40 -13.26 26.85
C ALA A 56 -0.77 -13.99 26.18
N LEU A 57 -0.83 -14.00 24.84
CA LEU A 57 -1.85 -14.72 24.08
C LEU A 57 -1.85 -16.22 24.40
N LYS A 58 -0.68 -16.85 24.59
CA LYS A 58 -0.55 -18.26 24.98
C LYS A 58 -1.18 -18.60 26.33
N LYS A 59 -1.40 -17.60 27.20
CA LYS A 59 -2.03 -17.79 28.52
C LYS A 59 -3.56 -17.85 28.42
N ILE A 60 -4.14 -17.41 27.30
CA ILE A 60 -5.57 -17.51 27.04
C ILE A 60 -5.87 -18.95 26.62
N LYS A 61 -6.56 -19.69 27.50
CA LYS A 61 -6.86 -21.12 27.30
C LYS A 61 -8.08 -21.33 26.41
N THR A 62 -8.97 -20.36 26.35
CA THR A 62 -10.19 -20.44 25.54
C THR A 62 -9.81 -20.40 24.06
N PRO A 63 -10.35 -21.32 23.23
CA PRO A 63 -10.08 -21.32 21.79
C PRO A 63 -10.49 -19.99 21.14
N MET A 64 -9.63 -19.45 20.25
CA MET A 64 -9.89 -18.16 19.59
C MET A 64 -11.21 -18.14 18.82
N ALA A 65 -11.61 -19.24 18.18
CA ALA A 65 -12.90 -19.34 17.49
C ALA A 65 -14.11 -19.14 18.44
N THR A 66 -13.99 -19.56 19.70
CA THR A 66 -15.02 -19.33 20.71
C THR A 66 -15.07 -17.86 21.13
N LEU A 67 -13.91 -17.23 21.32
CA LEU A 67 -13.81 -15.82 21.66
C LEU A 67 -14.32 -14.93 20.51
N GLU A 68 -13.97 -15.24 19.26
CA GLU A 68 -14.46 -14.56 18.06
C GLU A 68 -15.99 -14.61 17.99
N LYS A 69 -16.59 -15.78 18.23
CA LYS A 69 -18.05 -15.91 18.24
C LYS A 69 -18.69 -15.02 19.31
N ARG A 70 -18.16 -15.05 20.55
CA ARG A 70 -18.66 -14.21 21.65
C ARG A 70 -18.54 -12.71 21.31
N TYR A 71 -17.41 -12.32 20.74
CA TYR A 71 -17.18 -10.94 20.30
C TYR A 71 -18.14 -10.51 19.19
N ARG A 72 -18.34 -11.38 18.19
CA ARG A 72 -19.32 -11.17 17.12
C ARG A 72 -20.72 -11.00 17.65
N ASP A 73 -21.17 -11.88 18.55
CA ASP A 73 -22.49 -11.81 19.15
C ASP A 73 -22.68 -10.49 19.91
N PHE A 74 -21.65 -10.03 20.64
CA PHE A 74 -21.64 -8.72 21.30
C PHE A 74 -21.76 -7.54 20.32
N VAL A 75 -20.93 -7.54 19.26
CA VAL A 75 -20.92 -6.46 18.26
C VAL A 75 -22.25 -6.39 17.51
N MET A 76 -22.83 -7.53 17.17
CA MET A 76 -24.13 -7.63 16.51
C MET A 76 -25.30 -7.22 17.42
N ALA A 77 -25.23 -7.53 18.72
CA ALA A 77 -26.23 -7.09 19.69
C ALA A 77 -26.22 -5.56 19.87
N LYS A 78 -25.04 -4.93 19.84
CA LYS A 78 -24.90 -3.46 19.90
C LYS A 78 -25.26 -2.77 18.57
N ASN A 79 -25.15 -3.47 17.44
CA ASN A 79 -25.40 -2.91 16.10
C ASN A 79 -26.38 -3.78 15.28
N PRO A 80 -27.68 -3.80 15.64
CA PRO A 80 -28.65 -4.68 14.99
C PRO A 80 -28.75 -4.38 13.48
N GLY A 81 -28.65 -5.41 12.64
CA GLY A 81 -28.80 -5.29 11.19
C GLY A 81 -27.61 -4.66 10.45
N SER A 82 -26.53 -4.30 11.13
CA SER A 82 -25.33 -3.75 10.49
C SER A 82 -24.43 -4.87 9.95
N LEU A 83 -24.44 -5.06 8.63
CA LEU A 83 -23.50 -5.98 7.98
C LEU A 83 -22.05 -5.54 8.19
N PHE A 84 -21.78 -4.23 8.20
CA PHE A 84 -20.45 -3.69 8.48
C PHE A 84 -19.93 -4.11 9.87
N ALA A 85 -20.80 -4.09 10.89
CA ALA A 85 -20.46 -4.53 12.24
C ALA A 85 -20.19 -6.05 12.30
N ALA A 86 -20.90 -6.86 11.51
CA ALA A 86 -20.56 -8.28 11.38
C ALA A 86 -19.18 -8.46 10.76
N LEU A 87 -18.89 -7.71 9.68
CA LEU A 87 -17.64 -7.80 8.93
C LEU A 87 -16.43 -7.30 9.73
N SER A 88 -16.61 -6.30 10.61
CA SER A 88 -15.50 -5.75 11.40
C SER A 88 -14.93 -6.73 12.44
N THR A 89 -15.63 -7.84 12.70
CA THR A 89 -15.13 -8.90 13.61
C THR A 89 -14.23 -9.92 12.91
N PHE A 90 -14.13 -9.90 11.58
CA PHE A 90 -13.23 -10.79 10.86
C PHE A 90 -11.76 -10.48 11.20
N GLY A 91 -10.98 -11.55 11.43
CA GLY A 91 -9.58 -11.43 11.85
C GLY A 91 -9.39 -11.19 13.35
N PHE A 92 -10.47 -11.27 14.16
CA PHE A 92 -10.35 -11.30 15.60
C PHE A 92 -9.45 -12.47 16.05
N GLY A 93 -8.41 -12.19 16.81
CA GLY A 93 -7.45 -13.20 17.28
C GLY A 93 -6.32 -13.54 16.28
N ASP A 94 -6.31 -13.02 15.05
CA ASP A 94 -5.17 -13.12 14.12
C ASP A 94 -4.04 -12.14 14.49
N LEU A 95 -3.49 -12.29 15.71
CA LEU A 95 -2.44 -11.40 16.20
C LEU A 95 -1.14 -11.57 15.41
N ARG A 96 -0.91 -12.74 14.80
CA ARG A 96 0.29 -12.98 14.00
C ARG A 96 0.27 -12.18 12.71
N GLY A 97 -0.79 -12.28 11.91
CA GLY A 97 -0.93 -11.50 10.69
C GLY A 97 -0.98 -10.00 10.99
N GLN A 98 -1.62 -9.61 12.09
CA GLN A 98 -1.60 -8.21 12.55
C GLN A 98 -0.20 -7.73 12.94
N ALA A 99 0.61 -8.57 13.61
CA ALA A 99 1.97 -8.23 13.98
C ALA A 99 2.88 -8.06 12.76
N GLU A 100 2.80 -8.98 11.79
CA GLU A 100 3.57 -8.89 10.55
C GLU A 100 3.23 -7.59 9.79
N ARG A 101 1.93 -7.26 9.66
CA ARG A 101 1.47 -5.99 9.07
C ARG A 101 1.95 -4.76 9.85
N ALA A 102 1.85 -4.77 11.18
CA ALA A 102 2.25 -3.64 12.02
C ALA A 102 3.76 -3.37 11.97
N VAL A 103 4.59 -4.43 11.95
CA VAL A 103 6.05 -4.32 11.79
C VAL A 103 6.39 -3.74 10.42
N ASN A 104 5.79 -4.26 9.34
CA ASN A 104 6.04 -3.76 7.98
C ASN A 104 5.59 -2.31 7.81
N ARG A 105 4.44 -1.94 8.38
CA ARG A 105 3.95 -0.55 8.40
C ARG A 105 4.93 0.36 9.13
N LYS A 106 5.37 -0.03 10.34
CA LYS A 106 6.33 0.76 11.11
C LYS A 106 7.67 0.93 10.39
N ALA A 107 8.20 -0.13 9.79
CA ALA A 107 9.41 -0.06 9.00
C ALA A 107 9.26 0.90 7.80
N SER A 108 8.13 0.83 7.10
CA SER A 108 7.82 1.73 5.97
C SER A 108 7.65 3.18 6.43
N ALA A 109 7.01 3.43 7.58
CA ALA A 109 6.90 4.77 8.16
C ALA A 109 8.27 5.36 8.55
N GLN A 110 9.14 4.55 9.14
CA GLN A 110 10.52 4.94 9.45
C GLN A 110 11.32 5.24 8.17
N GLU A 111 11.17 4.41 7.14
CA GLU A 111 11.78 4.66 5.83
C GLU A 111 11.26 5.97 5.22
N ALA A 112 9.95 6.23 5.29
CA ALA A 112 9.34 7.45 4.77
C ALA A 112 9.94 8.69 5.44
N ILE A 113 9.98 8.71 6.78
CA ILE A 113 10.60 9.80 7.54
C ILE A 113 12.08 9.95 7.18
N ALA A 114 12.83 8.85 7.02
CA ALA A 114 14.25 8.91 6.68
C ALA A 114 14.51 9.44 5.25
N ARG A 115 13.57 9.27 4.31
CA ARG A 115 13.66 9.78 2.94
C ARG A 115 13.18 11.24 2.83
N PHE A 116 12.04 11.54 3.44
CA PHE A 116 11.35 12.83 3.27
C PHE A 116 11.65 13.83 4.38
N GLY A 117 12.20 13.38 5.51
CA GLY A 117 12.63 14.20 6.64
C GLY A 117 11.57 14.41 7.73
N SER A 118 10.28 14.42 7.37
CA SER A 118 9.17 14.49 8.33
C SER A 118 7.91 13.81 7.79
N GLU A 119 6.93 13.59 8.65
CA GLU A 119 5.62 13.04 8.27
C GLU A 119 4.91 13.98 7.28
N GLU A 120 4.95 15.30 7.52
CA GLU A 120 4.32 16.29 6.64
C GLU A 120 5.01 16.37 5.27
N ALA A 121 6.34 16.27 5.25
CA ALA A 121 7.10 16.29 4.01
C ALA A 121 6.82 15.07 3.12
N CYS A 122 6.37 13.94 3.69
CA CYS A 122 5.98 12.75 2.92
C CYS A 122 4.80 13.04 1.97
N PHE A 123 3.88 13.93 2.35
CA PHE A 123 2.69 14.26 1.57
C PHE A 123 2.87 15.48 0.66
N THR A 124 4.06 16.06 0.62
CA THR A 124 4.36 17.11 -0.35
C THR A 124 4.58 16.49 -1.73
N ASP A 125 4.09 17.17 -2.77
CA ASP A 125 4.27 16.72 -4.16
C ASP A 125 5.75 16.54 -4.49
N THR A 126 6.07 15.35 -4.99
CA THR A 126 7.39 15.03 -5.53
C THR A 126 7.59 15.68 -6.90
N PRO A 127 8.84 15.83 -7.38
CA PRO A 127 9.08 16.30 -8.75
C PRO A 127 8.37 15.46 -9.83
N ALA A 128 8.22 14.14 -9.60
CA ALA A 128 7.49 13.25 -10.50
C ALA A 128 5.98 13.54 -10.52
N GLU A 129 5.37 13.83 -9.36
CA GLU A 129 3.97 14.24 -9.26
C GLU A 129 3.75 15.61 -9.91
N GLY A 130 4.63 16.58 -9.61
CA GLY A 130 4.59 17.90 -10.24
C GLY A 130 4.71 17.82 -11.77
N PHE A 131 5.50 16.87 -12.28
CA PHE A 131 5.59 16.62 -13.73
C PHE A 131 4.27 16.14 -14.33
N ILE A 132 3.63 15.12 -13.75
CA ILE A 132 2.37 14.60 -14.31
C ILE A 132 1.24 15.62 -14.18
N ILE A 133 1.16 16.34 -13.06
CA ILE A 133 0.19 17.43 -12.86
C ILE A 133 0.40 18.51 -13.92
N ALA A 134 1.64 18.94 -14.16
CA ALA A 134 1.93 19.95 -15.18
C ALA A 134 1.62 19.46 -16.60
N THR A 135 1.88 18.19 -16.88
CA THR A 135 1.64 17.58 -18.21
C THR A 135 0.15 17.49 -18.53
N LEU A 136 -0.68 17.22 -17.52
CA LEU A 136 -2.12 16.99 -17.69
C LEU A 136 -2.99 18.20 -17.33
N LYS A 137 -2.39 19.31 -16.89
CA LYS A 137 -3.10 20.50 -16.38
C LYS A 137 -4.22 21.00 -17.29
N ASP A 138 -3.98 21.01 -18.60
CA ASP A 138 -4.91 21.52 -19.62
C ASP A 138 -5.58 20.40 -20.43
N ILE A 139 -5.42 19.14 -20.01
CA ILE A 139 -5.92 17.96 -20.72
C ILE A 139 -7.05 17.34 -19.90
N VAL A 140 -8.18 17.09 -20.56
CA VAL A 140 -9.27 16.33 -19.96
C VAL A 140 -8.90 14.85 -19.98
N PHE A 141 -8.55 14.31 -18.81
CA PHE A 141 -8.27 12.90 -18.62
C PHE A 141 -9.45 12.14 -18.01
N CYS A 142 -10.53 12.81 -17.61
CA CYS A 142 -11.76 12.12 -17.20
C CYS A 142 -12.56 11.70 -18.44
N GLY A 143 -12.92 10.42 -18.54
CA GLY A 143 -13.80 9.92 -19.59
C GLY A 143 -15.27 10.30 -19.36
N ASP A 144 -16.15 9.87 -20.27
CA ASP A 144 -17.59 10.16 -20.22
C ASP A 144 -18.28 9.70 -18.92
N SER A 145 -17.68 8.72 -18.25
CA SER A 145 -18.15 8.18 -16.97
C SER A 145 -17.69 9.00 -15.74
N GLY A 146 -16.93 10.09 -15.95
CA GLY A 146 -16.38 10.92 -14.87
C GLY A 146 -15.17 10.31 -14.14
N PHE A 147 -14.67 9.17 -14.61
CA PHE A 147 -13.48 8.51 -14.06
C PHE A 147 -12.23 8.86 -14.87
N PRO A 148 -11.05 8.95 -14.24
CA PRO A 148 -9.77 9.12 -14.94
C PRO A 148 -9.54 7.98 -15.95
N GLN A 149 -9.16 8.32 -17.17
CA GLN A 149 -8.95 7.41 -18.29
C GLN A 149 -7.82 7.89 -19.20
N LEU A 150 -7.14 6.93 -19.82
CA LEU A 150 -6.11 7.19 -20.81
C LEU A 150 -6.71 7.55 -22.18
N THR A 151 -7.05 8.83 -22.37
CA THR A 151 -7.57 9.36 -23.64
C THR A 151 -6.45 9.55 -24.69
N PRO A 152 -6.78 9.66 -25.99
CA PRO A 152 -5.80 9.97 -27.04
C PRO A 152 -5.01 11.27 -26.79
N ASP A 153 -5.66 12.29 -26.22
CA ASP A 153 -5.03 13.57 -25.89
C ASP A 153 -4.02 13.41 -24.75
N VAL A 154 -4.37 12.62 -23.72
CA VAL A 154 -3.45 12.29 -22.62
C VAL A 154 -2.23 11.51 -23.12
N LYS A 155 -2.45 10.51 -23.98
CA LYS A 155 -1.33 9.77 -24.61
C LYS A 155 -0.41 10.71 -25.36
N THR A 156 -0.98 11.63 -26.13
CA THR A 156 -0.23 12.62 -26.91
C THR A 156 0.55 13.56 -25.98
N GLY A 157 -0.08 14.05 -24.91
CA GLY A 157 0.58 14.88 -23.89
C GLY A 157 1.81 14.19 -23.28
N PHE A 158 1.66 12.93 -22.85
CA PHE A 158 2.79 12.15 -22.33
C PHE A 158 3.87 11.85 -23.37
N GLN A 159 3.50 11.62 -24.64
CA GLN A 159 4.46 11.40 -25.72
C GLN A 159 5.27 12.65 -26.08
N GLN A 160 4.69 13.83 -25.94
CA GLN A 160 5.38 15.11 -26.20
C GLN A 160 6.36 15.47 -25.07
N ALA A 161 6.18 14.94 -23.87
CA ALA A 161 7.11 15.09 -22.75
C ALA A 161 8.31 14.15 -22.88
N SER A 162 9.20 14.42 -23.84
CA SER A 162 10.31 13.53 -24.24
C SER A 162 11.24 13.13 -23.11
N ASP A 163 11.52 14.04 -22.17
CA ASP A 163 12.52 13.83 -21.12
C ASP A 163 12.09 12.81 -20.05
N PHE A 164 10.81 12.42 -20.07
CA PHE A 164 10.20 11.56 -19.07
C PHE A 164 9.47 10.35 -19.69
N LEU A 165 9.77 10.05 -20.95
CA LEU A 165 9.20 8.91 -21.65
C LEU A 165 10.04 7.65 -21.37
N PRO A 166 9.44 6.57 -20.83
CA PRO A 166 10.12 5.28 -20.74
C PRO A 166 10.50 4.78 -22.12
N HIS A 167 11.77 4.41 -22.32
CA HIS A 167 12.28 3.92 -23.60
C HIS A 167 12.50 2.41 -23.60
N THR A 168 12.55 1.80 -22.42
CA THR A 168 12.76 0.37 -22.22
C THR A 168 11.70 -0.18 -21.27
N LEU A 169 11.47 -1.50 -21.31
CA LEU A 169 10.56 -2.14 -20.36
C LEU A 169 11.08 -2.04 -18.92
N SER A 170 12.41 -1.98 -18.73
CA SER A 170 13.01 -1.71 -17.43
C SER A 170 12.64 -0.32 -16.90
N ASP A 171 12.60 0.69 -17.76
CA ASP A 171 12.17 2.05 -17.37
C ASP A 171 10.70 2.04 -16.94
N CYS A 172 9.84 1.31 -17.67
CA CYS A 172 8.43 1.13 -17.30
C CYS A 172 8.29 0.49 -15.91
N LEU A 173 9.01 -0.60 -15.64
CA LEU A 173 8.98 -1.26 -14.34
C LEU A 173 9.56 -0.38 -13.23
N HIS A 174 10.60 0.41 -13.52
CA HIS A 174 11.19 1.34 -12.57
C HIS A 174 10.18 2.40 -12.14
N GLU A 175 9.46 2.99 -13.08
CA GLU A 175 8.43 3.98 -12.79
C GLU A 175 7.22 3.38 -12.06
N LEU A 176 6.75 2.18 -12.45
CA LEU A 176 5.68 1.49 -11.71
C LEU A 176 6.05 1.21 -10.25
N ARG A 177 7.30 0.78 -10.00
CA ARG A 177 7.82 0.58 -8.64
C ARG A 177 7.88 1.88 -7.85
N TYR A 178 8.29 2.98 -8.49
CA TYR A 178 8.31 4.30 -7.85
C TYR A 178 6.94 4.67 -7.28
N TRP A 179 5.87 4.48 -8.05
CA TRP A 179 4.51 4.78 -7.60
C TRP A 179 4.04 3.85 -6.48
N SER A 180 4.27 2.54 -6.61
CA SER A 180 3.94 1.57 -5.55
C SER A 180 4.71 1.84 -4.25
N ASP A 181 5.98 2.22 -4.34
CA ASP A 181 6.78 2.58 -3.17
C ASP A 181 6.31 3.90 -2.55
N LEU A 182 6.00 4.93 -3.35
CA LEU A 182 5.49 6.19 -2.85
C LEU A 182 4.17 5.98 -2.09
N TYR A 183 3.24 5.21 -2.65
CA TYR A 183 1.99 4.81 -2.00
C TYR A 183 2.28 4.08 -0.69
N ARG A 184 3.12 3.04 -0.72
CA ARG A 184 3.49 2.23 0.47
C ARG A 184 4.02 3.11 1.60
N LEU A 185 4.89 4.07 1.28
CA LEU A 185 5.50 4.96 2.25
C LEU A 185 4.48 5.93 2.86
N ARG A 186 3.62 6.56 2.05
CA ARG A 186 2.57 7.47 2.53
C ARG A 186 1.49 6.77 3.34
N HIS A 187 0.99 5.64 2.84
CA HIS A 187 0.00 4.81 3.52
C HIS A 187 0.51 4.26 4.86
N ALA A 188 1.83 4.14 5.03
CA ALA A 188 2.42 3.76 6.31
C ALA A 188 2.38 4.87 7.37
N ILE A 189 2.42 6.14 6.95
CA ILE A 189 2.29 7.32 7.82
C ILE A 189 0.82 7.56 8.15
N ASP A 190 -0.04 7.62 7.13
CA ASP A 190 -1.47 7.80 7.28
C ASP A 190 -2.21 6.91 6.28
N SER A 191 -3.01 5.97 6.78
CA SER A 191 -3.79 5.06 5.94
C SER A 191 -4.94 5.75 5.22
N ASP A 192 -5.39 6.91 5.72
CA ASP A 192 -6.53 7.65 5.18
C ASP A 192 -6.10 8.73 4.17
N CYS A 193 -4.80 9.02 4.09
CA CYS A 193 -4.20 9.99 3.16
C CYS A 193 -3.26 9.35 2.13
N GLY A 194 -3.28 8.03 1.98
CA GLY A 194 -2.43 7.29 1.04
C GLY A 194 -2.90 7.33 -0.42
N ASP A 195 -4.12 7.80 -0.70
CA ASP A 195 -4.68 7.75 -2.05
C ASP A 195 -3.86 8.59 -3.03
N SER A 196 -3.57 7.99 -4.19
CA SER A 196 -2.74 8.62 -5.23
C SER A 196 -3.53 9.62 -6.06
N LEU A 197 -2.82 10.52 -6.73
CA LEU A 197 -3.38 11.48 -7.66
C LEU A 197 -4.12 10.77 -8.81
N TYR A 198 -5.18 11.38 -9.34
CA TYR A 198 -5.86 10.82 -10.51
C TYR A 198 -4.95 10.78 -11.74
N GLU A 199 -4.05 11.75 -11.86
CA GLU A 199 -3.01 11.83 -12.89
C GLU A 199 -2.05 10.63 -12.83
N GLU A 200 -1.78 10.12 -11.62
CA GLU A 200 -0.90 8.98 -11.40
C GLU A 200 -1.56 7.69 -11.93
N TRP A 201 -2.86 7.52 -11.72
CA TRP A 201 -3.62 6.37 -12.24
C TRP A 201 -3.54 6.31 -13.76
N VAL A 202 -3.79 7.45 -14.42
CA VAL A 202 -3.75 7.54 -15.89
C VAL A 202 -2.31 7.40 -16.40
N ARG A 203 -1.31 7.85 -15.63
CA ARG A 203 0.09 7.62 -15.95
C ARG A 203 0.44 6.13 -15.88
N ARG A 204 -0.02 5.39 -14.87
CA ARG A 204 0.18 3.93 -14.80
C ARG A 204 -0.44 3.23 -16.01
N ASP A 205 -1.66 3.60 -16.40
CA ASP A 205 -2.29 3.07 -17.62
C ASP A 205 -1.46 3.34 -18.88
N PHE A 206 -0.89 4.54 -18.98
CA PHE A 206 0.02 4.87 -20.07
C PHE A 206 1.27 3.98 -20.10
N ILE A 207 1.87 3.68 -18.93
CA ILE A 207 3.03 2.79 -18.84
C ILE A 207 2.66 1.36 -19.27
N PHE A 208 1.53 0.82 -18.80
CA PHE A 208 1.05 -0.49 -19.25
C PHE A 208 0.82 -0.51 -20.77
N HIS A 209 0.29 0.58 -21.34
CA HIS A 209 0.17 0.74 -22.78
C HIS A 209 1.54 0.71 -23.48
N LEU A 210 2.56 1.41 -22.95
CA LEU A 210 3.92 1.37 -23.49
C LEU A 210 4.51 -0.04 -23.47
N MET A 211 4.26 -0.83 -22.43
CA MET A 211 4.73 -2.22 -22.32
C MET A 211 4.15 -3.14 -23.42
N THR A 212 3.05 -2.75 -24.07
CA THR A 212 2.50 -3.47 -25.24
C THR A 212 3.27 -3.19 -26.53
N THR A 213 4.04 -2.11 -26.58
CA THR A 213 4.65 -1.56 -27.80
C THR A 213 6.18 -1.56 -27.77
N ILE A 214 6.79 -1.29 -26.62
CA ILE A 214 8.25 -1.31 -26.42
C ILE A 214 8.71 -2.76 -26.45
N ARG A 215 9.64 -3.10 -27.34
CA ARG A 215 10.19 -4.45 -27.40
C ARG A 215 11.17 -4.71 -26.26
N PRO A 216 11.20 -5.93 -25.70
CA PRO A 216 12.25 -6.31 -24.76
C PRO A 216 13.62 -6.22 -25.45
N ARG A 217 14.60 -5.62 -24.76
CA ARG A 217 15.99 -5.54 -25.26
C ARG A 217 16.67 -6.90 -25.19
N ASP A 218 16.35 -7.67 -24.17
CA ASP A 218 16.89 -8.99 -23.93
C ASP A 218 15.89 -9.90 -23.18
N LYS A 219 16.27 -11.16 -23.01
CA LYS A 219 15.46 -12.16 -22.32
C LYS A 219 15.28 -11.85 -20.83
N GLU A 220 16.24 -11.20 -20.20
CA GLU A 220 16.19 -10.89 -18.77
C GLU A 220 15.14 -9.81 -18.49
N GLU A 221 15.10 -8.78 -19.33
CA GLU A 221 14.09 -7.74 -19.30
C GLU A 221 12.69 -8.31 -19.57
N ALA A 222 12.55 -9.20 -20.56
CA ALA A 222 11.28 -9.88 -20.81
C ALA A 222 10.82 -10.74 -19.62
N LEU A 223 11.73 -11.49 -19.00
CA LEU A 223 11.44 -12.29 -17.80
C LEU A 223 11.07 -11.40 -16.60
N SER A 224 11.69 -10.23 -16.47
CA SER A 224 11.39 -9.29 -15.40
C SER A 224 9.97 -8.74 -15.51
N VAL A 225 9.53 -8.39 -16.73
CA VAL A 225 8.13 -8.00 -16.97
C VAL A 225 7.19 -9.17 -16.74
N MET A 226 7.53 -10.37 -17.21
CA MET A 226 6.68 -11.54 -17.00
C MET A 226 6.48 -11.84 -15.50
N ARG A 227 7.54 -11.76 -14.69
CA ARG A 227 7.44 -11.92 -13.24
C ARG A 227 6.60 -10.82 -12.61
N PHE A 228 6.79 -9.58 -13.03
CA PHE A 228 5.97 -8.47 -12.58
C PHE A 228 4.48 -8.72 -12.87
N MET A 229 4.12 -9.06 -14.10
CA MET A 229 2.73 -9.33 -14.50
C MET A 229 2.08 -10.52 -13.79
N LEU A 230 2.88 -11.47 -13.28
CA LEU A 230 2.42 -12.65 -12.55
C LEU A 230 2.47 -12.48 -11.03
N SER A 231 3.07 -11.39 -10.54
CA SER A 231 3.19 -11.10 -9.12
C SER A 231 1.89 -10.55 -8.57
N ASP A 232 1.59 -10.90 -7.32
CA ASP A 232 0.54 -10.30 -6.48
C ASP A 232 1.13 -9.48 -5.33
N GLU A 233 2.45 -9.22 -5.35
CA GLU A 233 3.19 -8.58 -4.25
C GLU A 233 2.70 -7.15 -3.95
N ASP A 234 2.20 -6.41 -4.95
CA ASP A 234 1.65 -5.07 -4.77
C ASP A 234 0.12 -5.08 -4.52
N GLY A 235 -0.48 -6.27 -4.33
CA GLY A 235 -1.91 -6.46 -4.11
C GLY A 235 -2.76 -6.29 -5.36
N SER A 236 -2.17 -6.07 -6.54
CA SER A 236 -2.87 -5.95 -7.81
C SER A 236 -2.78 -7.24 -8.62
N ASP A 237 -3.90 -7.69 -9.20
CA ASP A 237 -3.84 -8.71 -10.24
C ASP A 237 -3.61 -8.04 -11.60
N HIS A 238 -2.35 -7.93 -12.02
CA HIS A 238 -2.00 -7.30 -13.29
C HIS A 238 -2.53 -8.06 -14.51
N ARG A 239 -2.99 -9.31 -14.36
CA ARG A 239 -3.54 -10.12 -15.45
C ARG A 239 -4.96 -9.73 -15.82
N ASP A 240 -5.69 -9.08 -14.90
CA ASP A 240 -7.05 -8.60 -15.14
C ASP A 240 -7.06 -7.28 -15.93
N ARG A 241 -5.88 -6.70 -16.21
CA ARG A 241 -5.76 -5.50 -17.04
C ARG A 241 -6.08 -5.78 -18.50
N THR A 242 -6.64 -4.77 -19.15
CA THR A 242 -6.96 -4.77 -20.58
C THR A 242 -5.74 -4.98 -21.47
N GLU A 243 -4.55 -4.54 -21.04
CA GLU A 243 -3.31 -4.66 -21.79
C GLU A 243 -2.63 -6.03 -21.62
N ALA A 244 -3.05 -6.87 -20.66
CA ALA A 244 -2.28 -8.03 -20.21
C ALA A 244 -1.91 -8.99 -21.36
N ASP A 245 -2.88 -9.39 -22.19
CA ASP A 245 -2.67 -10.27 -23.34
C ASP A 245 -1.68 -9.67 -24.34
N ALA A 246 -1.82 -8.38 -24.63
CA ALA A 246 -0.95 -7.67 -25.56
C ALA A 246 0.49 -7.55 -25.02
N ILE A 247 0.66 -7.34 -23.71
CA ILE A 247 1.97 -7.37 -23.05
C ILE A 247 2.58 -8.76 -23.19
N PHE A 248 1.88 -9.83 -22.82
CA PHE A 248 2.41 -11.19 -22.93
C PHE A 248 2.82 -11.55 -24.36
N LEU A 249 2.00 -11.19 -25.35
CA LEU A 249 2.35 -11.39 -26.76
C LEU A 249 3.58 -10.58 -27.19
N ASN A 250 3.75 -9.37 -26.66
CA ASN A 250 4.91 -8.54 -26.95
C ASN A 250 6.21 -9.13 -26.36
N LEU A 251 6.15 -9.78 -25.18
CA LEU A 251 7.31 -10.42 -24.55
C LEU A 251 7.81 -11.67 -25.30
N LEU A 252 7.01 -12.22 -26.21
CA LEU A 252 7.35 -13.41 -27.00
C LEU A 252 7.94 -13.08 -28.39
N ARG A 253 8.00 -11.80 -28.76
CA ARG A 253 8.50 -11.33 -30.07
C ARG A 253 9.99 -11.10 -30.07
#